data_AF-A0AAV7F762-F1
#
_entry.id   AF-A0AAV7F762-F1
#
_cell.length_a   1.000
_cell.length_b   1.000
_cell.length_c   1.000
_cell.angle_alpha   90.00
_cell.angle_beta   90.00
_cell.angle_gamma   90.00
#
_symmetry.space_group_name_H-M   'P 1'
#
loop_
_entity.id
_entity.type
_entity.pdbx_description
1 polymer ?
#
loop_
_entity_poly.entity_id
_entity_poly.type
_entity_poly.pdbx_seq_one_letter_code
_entity_poly.pdbx_strand_id
1 'polypeptide(L)'
;MLEQRGVNFERNKKEGVSCQKFTELMLSSGLAGKNVHWVTFDGSYDFAYLVKMLTQKRLPENLKDFSSLVGSIFGYSVFDTKYMASRLRINEDLERVATLLDVAEPAAIGNANLAGSDSLLTCHTFLDLVERLGQEEALKFAGILHGLYDEGPYDRFCTRSRSDPFHMSRSFSFRLINSNSTPRRLRSSATVPVSMANDTHARVIDGKSIAKQIREEITAEISRMKDAIGKVPGLAVVLVGSRKDSQTYVRNKRKACADVGITSYEATLSDDCSEEELMKHISNFNDDPAVHGILVQLPLPRHLKEEKILNAVSIHKDVDGFHPLNIGRLAMQGREPLFVPCTPKGCIELLYRSGVEIKGKRAVVIGRSNIVGMPAALLLQRENATVSIVHSHTKNPDEITKQADIVIAAAGVTNLVRGSWIKPGAVVIDVGINPVDDDSPKGYRLVGDVCYEEVRKVASAITPVPGGVGPMTIAMLLSNTLSSAKRQYNFK
;
A
#
# COMPACT_ATOMS: atom_id res chain seq x y z
N MET A 1 15.11 2.74 -23.62
CA MET A 1 14.32 2.52 -22.38
C MET A 1 13.02 3.32 -22.37
N LEU A 2 13.04 4.65 -22.50
CA LEU A 2 11.81 5.47 -22.45
C LEU A 2 10.86 5.18 -23.62
N GLU A 3 11.38 4.93 -24.83
CA GLU A 3 10.59 4.47 -25.99
C GLU A 3 9.86 3.15 -25.70
N GLN A 4 10.57 2.19 -25.13
CA GLN A 4 10.03 0.88 -24.73
C GLN A 4 9.00 1.00 -23.60
N ARG A 5 8.98 2.13 -22.87
CA ARG A 5 7.97 2.47 -21.85
C ARG A 5 6.82 3.32 -22.42
N GLY A 6 6.73 3.45 -23.75
CA GLY A 6 5.63 4.11 -24.44
C GLY A 6 5.82 5.61 -24.68
N VAL A 7 7.01 6.16 -24.41
CA VAL A 7 7.31 7.55 -24.78
C VAL A 7 7.54 7.63 -26.30
N ASN A 8 6.65 8.34 -27.00
CA ASN A 8 6.73 8.51 -28.44
C ASN A 8 7.59 9.73 -28.79
N PHE A 9 8.90 9.53 -28.94
CA PHE A 9 9.85 10.63 -29.21
C PHE A 9 9.65 11.28 -30.58
N GLU A 10 9.26 10.51 -31.61
CA GLU A 10 8.94 11.04 -32.93
C GLU A 10 7.75 12.00 -32.89
N ARG A 11 6.69 11.63 -32.15
CA ARG A 11 5.57 12.53 -31.89
C ARG A 11 6.03 13.76 -31.11
N ASN A 12 6.75 13.58 -30.00
CA ASN A 12 7.20 14.70 -29.18
C ASN A 12 8.11 15.66 -29.95
N LYS A 13 8.90 15.17 -30.90
CA LYS A 13 9.75 16.00 -31.77
C LYS A 13 8.94 16.84 -32.75
N LYS A 14 7.81 16.32 -33.25
CA LYS A 14 6.94 17.01 -34.22
C LYS A 14 5.91 17.92 -33.56
N GLU A 15 5.29 17.44 -32.49
CA GLU A 15 4.14 18.08 -31.85
C GLU A 15 4.48 18.76 -30.52
N GLY A 16 5.68 18.52 -29.98
CA GLY A 16 6.05 18.92 -28.63
C GLY A 16 5.39 18.05 -27.56
N VAL A 17 5.65 18.38 -26.28
CA VAL A 17 4.93 17.81 -25.14
C VAL A 17 3.76 18.74 -24.81
N SER A 18 2.54 18.23 -24.86
CA SER A 18 1.35 19.02 -24.50
C SER A 18 1.44 19.49 -23.05
N CYS A 19 1.51 20.81 -22.86
CA CYS A 19 1.58 21.42 -21.53
C CYS A 19 0.36 21.03 -20.69
N GLN A 20 -0.83 21.09 -21.28
CA GLN A 20 -2.07 20.69 -20.61
C GLN A 20 -2.03 19.23 -20.17
N LYS A 21 -1.59 18.33 -21.06
CA LYS A 21 -1.53 16.91 -20.72
C LYS A 21 -0.49 16.61 -19.65
N PHE A 22 0.67 17.26 -19.73
CA PHE A 22 1.70 17.19 -18.70
C PHE A 22 1.16 17.67 -17.35
N THR A 23 0.47 18.80 -17.33
CA THR A 23 -0.11 19.36 -16.10
C THR A 23 -1.16 18.46 -15.48
N GLU A 24 -2.08 17.91 -16.27
CA GLU A 24 -3.06 16.93 -15.78
C GLU A 24 -2.38 15.71 -15.15
N LEU A 25 -1.37 15.15 -15.81
CA LEU A 25 -0.63 13.99 -15.31
C LEU A 25 0.15 14.34 -14.04
N MET A 26 0.83 15.49 -14.02
CA MET A 26 1.65 15.91 -12.89
C MET A 26 0.79 16.19 -11.64
N LEU A 27 -0.32 16.91 -11.79
CA LEU A 27 -1.24 17.20 -10.68
C LEU A 27 -1.97 15.93 -10.19
N SER A 28 -2.34 15.01 -11.09
CA SER A 28 -3.01 13.76 -10.71
C SER A 28 -2.07 12.68 -10.17
N SER A 29 -0.76 12.77 -10.45
CA SER A 29 0.24 11.81 -9.96
C SER A 29 0.49 11.86 -8.45
N GLY A 30 0.08 12.95 -7.79
CA GLY A 30 0.43 13.22 -6.39
C GLY A 30 1.85 13.77 -6.19
N LEU A 31 2.66 13.89 -7.25
CA LEU A 31 4.00 14.49 -7.21
C LEU A 31 3.95 16.00 -6.96
N ALA A 32 2.92 16.67 -7.46
CA ALA A 32 2.60 18.06 -7.12
C ALA A 32 1.72 18.09 -5.85
N GLY A 33 2.35 18.10 -4.68
CA GLY A 33 1.63 18.18 -3.42
C GLY A 33 2.55 18.28 -2.20
N LYS A 34 1.98 18.67 -1.06
CA LYS A 34 2.72 18.96 0.18
C LYS A 34 3.33 17.72 0.88
N ASN A 35 3.02 16.52 0.41
CA ASN A 35 3.44 15.24 1.00
C ASN A 35 4.66 14.64 0.30
N VAL A 36 5.26 15.35 -0.66
CA VAL A 36 6.43 14.90 -1.40
C VAL A 36 7.64 15.75 -1.00
N HIS A 37 8.77 15.09 -0.75
CA HIS A 37 10.04 15.76 -0.55
C HIS A 37 10.78 15.76 -1.89
N TRP A 38 10.96 16.95 -2.45
CA TRP A 38 11.71 17.14 -3.67
C TRP A 38 13.16 17.38 -3.32
N VAL A 39 14.06 16.57 -3.88
CA VAL A 39 15.50 16.74 -3.75
C VAL A 39 16.05 17.02 -5.14
N THR A 40 16.82 18.09 -5.26
CA THR A 40 17.40 18.53 -6.54
C THR A 40 18.86 18.94 -6.36
N PHE A 41 19.57 19.11 -7.47
CA PHE A 41 20.90 19.67 -7.53
C PHE A 41 20.88 20.77 -8.59
N ASP A 42 20.95 22.04 -8.18
CA ASP A 42 20.81 23.19 -9.10
C ASP A 42 19.43 23.27 -9.80
N GLY A 43 18.36 23.04 -9.02
CA GLY A 43 17.02 22.82 -9.57
C GLY A 43 16.21 24.08 -9.89
N SER A 44 16.81 25.26 -9.78
CA SER A 44 16.08 26.54 -9.93
C SER A 44 15.38 26.65 -11.28
N TYR A 45 16.08 26.28 -12.35
CA TYR A 45 15.53 26.29 -13.71
C TYR A 45 14.45 25.22 -13.90
N ASP A 46 14.62 24.03 -13.32
CA ASP A 46 13.66 22.94 -13.40
C ASP A 46 12.33 23.34 -12.75
N PHE A 47 12.37 23.90 -11.55
CA PHE A 47 11.17 24.38 -10.87
C PHE A 47 10.53 25.56 -11.59
N ALA A 48 11.31 26.46 -12.18
CA ALA A 48 10.79 27.53 -13.03
C ALA A 48 10.04 26.96 -14.25
N TYR A 49 10.63 25.95 -14.91
CA TYR A 49 9.98 25.28 -16.03
C TYR A 49 8.70 24.56 -15.59
N LEU A 50 8.75 23.79 -14.50
CA LEU A 50 7.59 23.07 -13.97
C LEU A 50 6.47 24.02 -13.56
N VAL A 51 6.76 25.10 -12.83
CA VAL A 51 5.76 26.10 -12.45
C VAL A 51 5.12 26.73 -13.68
N LYS A 52 5.92 27.11 -14.69
CA LYS A 52 5.42 27.66 -15.94
C LYS A 52 4.49 26.67 -16.67
N MET A 53 4.88 25.40 -16.74
CA MET A 53 4.09 24.34 -17.36
C MET A 53 2.77 24.10 -16.61
N LEU A 54 2.83 24.02 -15.29
CA LEU A 54 1.68 23.70 -14.44
C LEU A 54 0.66 24.84 -14.36
N THR A 55 1.14 26.08 -14.29
CA THR A 55 0.26 27.25 -14.20
C THR A 55 -0.18 27.76 -15.55
N GLN A 56 0.57 27.45 -16.62
CA GLN A 56 0.42 28.02 -17.96
C GLN A 56 0.39 29.56 -17.96
N LYS A 57 1.03 30.18 -16.95
CA LYS A 57 1.14 31.63 -16.78
C LYS A 57 2.60 32.06 -16.91
N ARG A 58 2.81 33.37 -17.08
CA ARG A 58 4.15 33.95 -16.92
C ARG A 58 4.65 33.68 -15.50
N LEU A 59 5.95 33.43 -15.38
CA LEU A 59 6.58 33.32 -14.06
C LEU A 59 6.49 34.66 -13.33
N PRO A 60 6.37 34.65 -12.00
CA PRO A 60 6.38 35.88 -11.21
C PRO A 60 7.66 36.69 -11.46
N GLU A 61 7.54 38.01 -11.46
CA GLU A 61 8.66 38.94 -11.71
C GLU A 61 9.60 39.08 -10.51
N ASN A 62 9.17 38.62 -9.33
CA ASN A 62 9.97 38.65 -8.11
C ASN A 62 10.09 37.26 -7.47
N LEU A 63 11.22 37.06 -6.77
CA LEU A 63 11.58 35.79 -6.15
C LEU A 63 10.61 35.36 -5.03
N LYS A 64 10.03 36.31 -4.29
CA LYS A 64 9.11 35.99 -3.19
C LYS A 64 7.84 35.31 -3.69
N ASP A 65 7.26 35.85 -4.76
CA ASP A 65 6.07 35.29 -5.38
C ASP A 65 6.38 33.97 -6.09
N PHE A 66 7.56 33.86 -6.72
CA PHE A 66 8.04 32.59 -7.27
C PHE A 66 8.16 31.51 -6.19
N SER A 67 8.80 31.82 -5.06
CA SER A 67 8.96 30.92 -3.91
C SER A 67 7.60 30.46 -3.35
N SER A 68 6.67 31.42 -3.21
CA SER A 68 5.32 31.15 -2.71
C SER A 68 4.55 30.22 -3.63
N LEU A 69 4.74 30.39 -4.95
CA LEU A 69 4.09 29.57 -5.97
C LEU A 69 4.68 28.15 -6.00
N VAL A 70 6.01 28.01 -5.95
CA VAL A 70 6.69 26.71 -5.78
C VAL A 70 6.16 26.01 -4.51
N GLY A 71 6.15 26.71 -3.37
CA GLY A 71 5.66 26.19 -2.10
C GLY A 71 4.17 25.82 -2.13
N SER A 72 3.34 26.53 -2.90
CA SER A 72 1.92 26.18 -3.05
C SER A 72 1.69 24.91 -3.86
N ILE A 73 2.51 24.66 -4.89
CA ILE A 73 2.36 23.55 -5.83
C ILE A 73 3.06 22.28 -5.30
N PHE A 74 4.30 22.42 -4.86
CA PHE A 74 5.17 21.29 -4.48
C PHE A 74 5.34 21.15 -2.96
N GLY A 75 4.74 22.04 -2.18
CA GLY A 75 5.03 22.15 -0.75
C GLY A 75 6.36 22.84 -0.48
N TYR A 76 6.59 23.24 0.78
CA TYR A 76 7.87 23.80 1.21
C TYR A 76 8.94 22.74 1.48
N SER A 77 8.73 21.50 1.00
CA SER A 77 9.63 20.37 1.17
C SER A 77 10.54 20.18 -0.05
N VAL A 78 11.08 21.28 -0.58
CA VAL A 78 12.04 21.28 -1.70
C VAL A 78 13.42 21.55 -1.15
N PHE A 79 14.38 20.67 -1.42
CA PHE A 79 15.76 20.78 -0.94
C PHE A 79 16.72 20.79 -2.12
N ASP A 80 17.56 21.83 -2.19
CA ASP A 80 18.63 21.92 -3.18
C ASP A 80 19.97 21.50 -2.56
N THR A 81 20.45 20.35 -3.01
CA THR A 81 21.67 19.69 -2.56
C THR A 81 22.90 20.56 -2.82
N LYS A 82 22.94 21.29 -3.94
CA LYS A 82 24.06 22.19 -4.28
C LYS A 82 24.07 23.40 -3.36
N TYR A 83 22.90 23.96 -3.05
CA TYR A 83 22.80 25.00 -2.04
C TYR A 83 23.27 24.52 -0.66
N MET A 84 22.85 23.33 -0.22
CA MET A 84 23.28 22.75 1.05
C MET A 84 24.80 22.52 1.08
N ALA A 85 25.38 21.96 0.01
CA ALA A 85 26.83 21.75 -0.12
C ALA A 85 27.63 23.06 -0.08
N SER A 86 27.12 24.14 -0.68
CA SER A 86 27.76 25.46 -0.64
C SER A 86 27.98 25.98 0.78
N ARG A 87 27.15 25.58 1.74
CA ARG A 87 27.25 25.97 3.16
C ARG A 87 28.35 25.23 3.90
N LEU A 88 28.76 24.09 3.38
CA LEU A 88 29.98 23.39 3.76
C LEU A 88 31.20 23.87 2.95
N ARG A 89 31.07 24.98 2.20
CA ARG A 89 32.08 25.57 1.32
C ARG A 89 32.49 24.64 0.17
N ILE A 90 31.58 23.80 -0.29
CA ILE A 90 31.76 22.92 -1.45
C ILE A 90 30.93 23.49 -2.61
N ASN A 91 31.59 24.11 -3.58
CA ASN A 91 30.97 24.76 -4.74
C ASN A 91 31.45 24.09 -6.03
N GLU A 92 31.11 22.83 -6.20
CA GLU A 92 31.55 21.98 -7.30
C GLU A 92 30.35 21.36 -8.02
N ASP A 93 30.59 20.61 -9.10
CA ASP A 93 29.58 19.77 -9.73
C ASP A 93 29.15 18.59 -8.83
N LEU A 94 28.06 17.90 -9.21
CA LEU A 94 27.46 16.84 -8.40
C LEU A 94 28.44 15.69 -8.12
N GLU A 95 29.18 15.24 -9.13
CA GLU A 95 30.14 14.14 -8.98
C GLU A 95 31.25 14.51 -7.99
N ARG A 96 31.76 15.74 -8.10
CA ARG A 96 32.82 16.24 -7.23
C ARG A 96 32.31 16.48 -5.80
N VAL A 97 31.10 17.00 -5.63
CA VAL A 97 30.45 17.14 -4.31
C VAL A 97 30.30 15.76 -3.67
N ALA A 98 29.77 14.77 -4.39
CA ALA A 98 29.59 13.41 -3.89
C ALA A 98 30.93 12.77 -3.50
N THR A 99 31.96 12.95 -4.33
CA THR A 99 33.33 12.46 -4.06
C THR A 99 33.90 13.09 -2.78
N LEU A 100 33.77 14.41 -2.61
CA LEU A 100 34.28 15.12 -1.44
C LEU A 100 33.55 14.75 -0.14
N LEU A 101 32.29 14.32 -0.26
CA LEU A 101 31.48 13.86 0.86
C LEU A 101 31.62 12.35 1.12
N ASP A 102 32.47 11.64 0.36
CA ASP A 102 32.66 10.18 0.45
C ASP A 102 31.33 9.41 0.32
N VAL A 103 30.44 9.90 -0.55
CA VAL A 103 29.14 9.28 -0.81
C VAL A 103 29.41 7.93 -1.47
N ALA A 104 28.93 6.84 -0.85
CA ALA A 104 29.06 5.51 -1.44
C ALA A 104 28.35 5.48 -2.80
N GLU A 105 29.10 5.29 -3.89
CA GLU A 105 28.51 5.15 -5.22
C GLU A 105 27.51 3.98 -5.22
N PRO A 106 26.25 4.19 -5.60
CA PRO A 106 25.33 3.08 -5.79
C PRO A 106 25.90 2.19 -6.91
N ALA A 107 25.92 0.87 -6.71
CA ALA A 107 26.39 -0.10 -7.70
C ALA A 107 25.82 0.25 -9.08
N ALA A 108 26.70 0.68 -10.00
CA ALA A 108 26.34 1.39 -11.22
C ALA A 108 25.21 0.69 -11.99
N ILE A 109 24.02 1.30 -12.02
CA ILE A 109 22.97 0.93 -12.97
C ILE A 109 23.24 1.70 -14.27
N GLY A 110 24.15 1.17 -15.08
CA GLY A 110 24.45 1.68 -16.43
C GLY A 110 25.60 2.67 -16.53
N ASN A 111 25.82 3.20 -17.74
CA ASN A 111 26.88 4.16 -18.02
C ASN A 111 26.65 5.49 -17.27
N ALA A 112 27.70 6.06 -16.71
CA ALA A 112 27.71 7.40 -16.13
C ALA A 112 27.18 8.44 -17.15
N ASN A 113 26.46 9.45 -16.64
CA ASN A 113 25.78 10.53 -17.40
C ASN A 113 24.43 10.17 -18.04
N LEU A 114 23.54 9.50 -17.30
CA LEU A 114 22.12 9.39 -17.68
C LEU A 114 21.25 10.04 -16.61
N ALA A 115 20.15 10.71 -16.98
CA ALA A 115 19.28 11.43 -16.04
C ALA A 115 18.85 10.62 -14.80
N GLY A 116 18.78 9.29 -14.91
CA GLY A 116 18.51 8.38 -13.79
C GLY A 116 19.67 8.20 -12.82
N SER A 117 20.92 8.13 -13.30
CA SER A 117 22.11 8.02 -12.43
C SER A 117 22.30 9.28 -11.60
N ASP A 118 22.12 10.44 -12.22
CA ASP A 118 22.38 11.74 -11.58
C ASP A 118 21.30 12.05 -10.53
N SER A 119 20.06 11.62 -10.79
CA SER A 119 18.97 11.70 -9.80
C SER A 119 19.24 10.85 -8.56
N LEU A 120 19.80 9.64 -8.72
CA LEU A 120 20.19 8.78 -7.61
C LEU A 120 21.36 9.40 -6.83
N LEU A 121 22.41 9.83 -7.53
CA LEU A 121 23.57 10.47 -6.91
C LEU A 121 23.19 11.73 -6.13
N THR A 122 22.28 12.54 -6.67
CA THR A 122 21.70 13.71 -6.00
C THR A 122 21.02 13.31 -4.69
N CYS A 123 20.17 12.28 -4.70
CA CYS A 123 19.47 11.81 -3.52
C CYS A 123 20.42 11.29 -2.43
N HIS A 124 21.41 10.47 -2.80
CA HIS A 124 22.40 9.96 -1.85
C HIS A 124 23.25 11.08 -1.25
N THR A 125 23.71 12.01 -2.07
CA THR A 125 24.48 13.19 -1.62
C THR A 125 23.67 14.04 -0.64
N PHE A 126 22.37 14.23 -0.89
CA PHE A 126 21.48 14.93 0.03
C PHE A 126 21.36 14.22 1.38
N LEU A 127 21.17 12.90 1.38
CA LEU A 127 21.05 12.13 2.63
C LEU A 127 22.32 12.23 3.49
N ASP A 128 23.50 12.14 2.86
CA ASP A 128 24.78 12.30 3.57
C ASP A 128 24.97 13.73 4.10
N LEU A 129 24.52 14.75 3.36
CA LEU A 129 24.49 16.13 3.86
C LEU A 129 23.56 16.28 5.07
N VAL A 130 22.38 15.66 5.05
CA VAL A 130 21.44 15.67 6.17
C VAL A 130 22.06 14.98 7.40
N GLU A 131 22.76 13.86 7.22
CA GLU A 131 23.44 13.16 8.31
C GLU A 131 24.56 14.02 8.93
N ARG A 132 25.36 14.70 8.10
CA ARG A 132 26.46 15.57 8.54
C ARG A 132 25.99 16.86 9.21
N LEU A 133 24.93 17.49 8.69
CA LEU A 133 24.37 18.75 9.23
C LEU A 133 23.48 18.50 10.45
N GLY A 134 22.85 17.33 10.54
CA GLY A 134 21.78 17.03 11.48
C GLY A 134 20.41 17.47 10.94
N GLN A 135 19.35 16.75 11.33
CA GLN A 135 18.01 16.94 10.77
C GLN A 135 17.42 18.34 10.99
N GLU A 136 17.60 18.91 12.19
CA GLU A 136 17.06 20.25 12.49
C GLU A 136 17.74 21.35 11.66
N GLU A 137 19.05 21.22 11.43
CA GLU A 137 19.81 22.17 10.61
C GLU A 137 19.44 22.00 9.13
N ALA A 138 19.33 20.74 8.67
CA ALA A 138 18.91 20.42 7.31
C ALA A 138 17.54 21.03 6.94
N LEU A 139 16.59 21.03 7.90
CA LEU A 139 15.25 21.58 7.68
C LEU A 139 15.22 23.08 7.44
N LYS A 140 16.26 23.82 7.85
CA LYS A 140 16.35 25.26 7.58
C LYS A 140 16.59 25.57 6.10
N PHE A 141 17.05 24.59 5.32
CA PHE A 141 17.27 24.70 3.87
C PHE A 141 16.00 24.42 3.03
N ALA A 142 14.90 24.02 3.67
CA ALA A 142 13.67 23.70 2.98
C ALA A 142 13.07 24.92 2.25
N GLY A 143 12.76 24.76 0.97
CA GLY A 143 12.23 25.79 0.09
C GLY A 143 13.28 26.71 -0.53
N ILE A 144 14.58 26.45 -0.32
CA ILE A 144 15.68 27.25 -0.87
C ILE A 144 16.29 26.52 -2.07
N LEU A 145 16.32 27.20 -3.22
CA LEU A 145 16.88 26.71 -4.48
C LEU A 145 18.19 27.43 -4.78
N HIS A 146 19.19 26.70 -5.31
CA HIS A 146 20.49 27.29 -5.65
C HIS A 146 20.36 28.35 -6.73
N GLY A 147 21.16 29.42 -6.65
CA GLY A 147 21.19 30.51 -7.64
C GLY A 147 20.00 31.49 -7.59
N LEU A 148 19.02 31.27 -6.70
CA LEU A 148 17.88 32.19 -6.53
C LEU A 148 18.00 33.10 -5.30
N TYR A 149 18.78 32.70 -4.30
CA TYR A 149 18.92 33.41 -3.03
C TYR A 149 20.40 33.62 -2.73
N ASP A 150 21.08 34.30 -3.66
CA ASP A 150 22.43 34.78 -3.45
C ASP A 150 22.35 36.16 -2.81
N GLU A 151 23.10 36.32 -1.72
CA GLU A 151 23.27 37.51 -0.87
C GLU A 151 22.39 37.62 0.38
N GLY A 152 22.93 37.14 1.50
CA GLY A 152 22.56 37.60 2.84
C GLY A 152 22.63 36.53 3.92
N PRO A 153 23.12 36.84 5.14
CA PRO A 153 22.97 35.95 6.28
C PRO A 153 21.48 35.75 6.57
N TYR A 154 21.16 34.65 7.24
CA TYR A 154 19.85 34.10 7.65
C TYR A 154 18.75 35.07 8.18
N ASP A 155 19.01 36.37 8.27
CA ASP A 155 18.13 37.41 8.79
C ASP A 155 17.38 38.16 7.70
N ARG A 156 16.21 37.64 7.31
CA ARG A 156 15.00 38.49 7.13
C ARG A 156 13.68 37.77 6.85
N PHE A 157 13.64 36.44 6.76
CA PHE A 157 12.38 35.70 6.58
C PHE A 157 12.02 34.72 7.72
N CYS A 158 12.81 34.68 8.81
CA CYS A 158 12.57 33.77 9.93
C CYS A 158 12.63 34.43 11.32
N THR A 159 12.04 35.61 11.51
CA THR A 159 11.49 35.95 12.82
C THR A 159 10.18 35.18 12.99
N ARG A 160 10.29 33.89 13.37
CA ARG A 160 9.17 32.97 13.54
C ARG A 160 8.34 33.37 14.77
N SER A 161 7.28 34.15 14.55
CA SER A 161 6.26 34.37 15.57
C SER A 161 5.37 33.12 15.69
N ARG A 162 4.86 32.82 16.89
CA ARG A 162 3.92 31.70 17.13
C ARG A 162 2.60 31.78 16.34
N SER A 163 2.34 32.90 15.67
CA SER A 163 1.16 33.16 14.84
C SER A 163 1.40 32.98 13.33
N ASP A 164 2.56 32.50 12.91
CA ASP A 164 2.91 32.33 11.50
C ASP A 164 2.33 31.02 10.92
N PRO A 165 1.56 31.02 9.81
CA PRO A 165 1.01 29.80 9.19
C PRO A 165 2.06 28.79 8.70
N PHE A 166 3.36 29.11 8.82
CA PHE A 166 4.51 28.29 8.45
C PHE A 166 5.14 27.50 9.61
N HIS A 167 4.45 27.36 10.75
CA HIS A 167 4.94 26.52 11.85
C HIS A 167 4.87 25.02 11.48
N MET A 168 6.00 24.45 11.05
CA MET A 168 6.12 23.01 10.81
C MET A 168 6.12 22.25 12.15
N SER A 169 5.24 21.26 12.28
CA SER A 169 5.11 20.40 13.47
C SER A 169 6.42 19.65 13.75
N ARG A 170 6.78 19.47 15.03
CA ARG A 170 7.96 18.73 15.54
C ARG A 170 7.99 17.21 15.20
N SER A 171 7.16 16.75 14.27
CA SER A 171 7.06 15.33 13.88
C SER A 171 7.80 14.99 12.58
N PHE A 172 8.77 15.82 12.18
CA PHE A 172 9.51 15.68 10.92
C PHE A 172 10.82 14.90 11.16
N SER A 173 11.00 13.74 10.50
CA SER A 173 12.21 12.92 10.60
C SER A 173 12.56 12.37 9.23
N PHE A 174 13.77 12.63 8.74
CA PHE A 174 14.35 11.91 7.61
C PHE A 174 14.66 10.48 8.08
N ARG A 175 13.74 9.54 7.89
CA ARG A 175 14.01 8.12 8.13
C ARG A 175 14.67 7.53 6.88
N LEU A 176 15.98 7.30 6.95
CA LEU A 176 16.65 6.42 6.00
C LEU A 176 16.09 4.99 6.16
N ILE A 177 15.74 4.36 5.04
CA ILE A 177 15.77 2.90 4.95
C ILE A 177 17.25 2.55 4.84
N ASN A 178 17.87 2.12 5.95
CA ASN A 178 19.29 1.78 5.99
C ASN A 178 19.63 0.74 4.90
N SER A 179 20.44 1.14 3.92
CA SER A 179 21.11 0.27 2.96
C SER A 179 22.57 -0.01 3.34
N ASN A 180 22.95 0.19 4.61
CA ASN A 180 24.28 -0.19 5.10
C ASN A 180 24.28 -1.63 5.64
N SER A 181 24.44 -2.58 4.71
CA SER A 181 25.09 -3.85 5.03
C SER A 181 26.24 -4.06 4.04
N THR A 182 27.33 -3.33 4.23
CA THR A 182 28.61 -3.65 3.59
C THR A 182 29.35 -4.76 4.35
N PRO A 183 30.12 -5.59 3.63
CA PRO A 183 30.50 -6.93 4.08
C PRO A 183 31.69 -6.86 5.03
N ARG A 184 31.52 -7.43 6.23
CA ARG A 184 32.61 -7.60 7.18
C ARG A 184 33.66 -8.53 6.56
N ARG A 185 34.85 -7.97 6.28
CA ARG A 185 36.06 -8.73 5.91
C ARG A 185 36.29 -9.88 6.89
N LEU A 186 36.26 -11.10 6.36
CA LEU A 186 36.78 -12.30 7.02
C LEU A 186 38.25 -12.09 7.37
N ARG A 187 38.55 -11.97 8.67
CA ARG A 187 39.85 -12.39 9.20
C ARG A 187 39.75 -13.86 9.54
N SER A 188 40.69 -14.62 8.99
CA SER A 188 40.92 -16.02 9.30
C SER A 188 41.27 -16.21 10.78
N SER A 189 40.55 -17.10 11.45
CA SER A 189 41.13 -18.10 12.36
C SER A 189 40.04 -18.92 13.07
N ALA A 190 40.29 -20.22 13.15
CA ALA A 190 39.68 -21.24 14.00
C ALA A 190 38.23 -21.67 13.68
N THR A 191 38.15 -22.77 12.93
CA THR A 191 37.02 -23.68 12.84
C THR A 191 36.54 -24.14 14.21
N VAL A 192 35.28 -23.85 14.53
CA VAL A 192 34.47 -24.56 15.52
C VAL A 192 33.16 -24.92 14.82
N PRO A 193 32.74 -26.20 14.80
CA PRO A 193 31.60 -26.62 13.99
C PRO A 193 30.29 -26.15 14.63
N VAL A 194 29.60 -25.23 13.98
CA VAL A 194 28.20 -24.91 14.30
C VAL A 194 27.34 -25.94 13.58
N SER A 195 26.67 -26.79 14.35
CA SER A 195 25.71 -27.76 13.80
C SER A 195 24.58 -27.00 13.09
N MET A 196 24.49 -27.17 11.76
CA MET A 196 23.27 -26.85 11.04
C MET A 196 22.17 -27.81 11.51
N ALA A 197 21.22 -27.29 12.28
CA ALA A 197 19.91 -27.91 12.35
C ALA A 197 19.20 -27.60 11.03
N ASN A 198 19.14 -28.59 10.14
CA ASN A 198 18.26 -28.60 8.98
C ASN A 198 16.81 -28.52 9.48
N ASP A 199 16.21 -27.34 9.51
CA ASP A 199 14.76 -27.25 9.64
C ASP A 199 14.16 -27.42 8.23
N THR A 200 13.78 -28.65 7.91
CA THR A 200 13.28 -29.07 6.59
C THR A 200 11.85 -28.59 6.28
N HIS A 201 11.38 -27.56 7.00
CA HIS A 201 10.00 -27.11 6.97
C HIS A 201 9.86 -25.60 6.74
N ALA A 202 8.83 -25.23 5.97
CA ALA A 202 8.47 -23.86 5.64
C ALA A 202 8.12 -23.07 6.91
N ARG A 203 8.52 -21.79 6.94
CA ARG A 203 8.13 -20.86 7.99
C ARG A 203 6.61 -20.63 7.96
N VAL A 204 5.96 -20.75 9.12
CA VAL A 204 4.52 -20.49 9.23
C VAL A 204 4.25 -18.98 9.19
N ILE A 205 3.38 -18.56 8.26
CA ILE A 205 2.84 -17.19 8.23
C ILE A 205 1.62 -17.15 9.16
N ASP A 206 1.83 -16.71 10.39
CA ASP A 206 0.79 -16.64 11.43
C ASP A 206 -0.12 -15.42 11.23
N GLY A 207 -1.18 -15.62 10.45
CA GLY A 207 -2.18 -14.58 10.19
C GLY A 207 -3.03 -14.23 11.41
N LYS A 208 -3.12 -15.09 12.43
CA LYS A 208 -3.81 -14.77 13.68
C LYS A 208 -3.02 -13.73 14.48
N SER A 209 -1.70 -13.91 14.56
CA SER A 209 -0.80 -12.95 15.21
C SER A 209 -0.78 -11.62 14.45
N ILE A 210 -0.61 -11.65 13.14
CA ILE A 210 -0.62 -10.44 12.30
C ILE A 210 -1.96 -9.69 12.40
N ALA A 211 -3.09 -10.39 12.31
CA ALA A 211 -4.40 -9.77 12.46
C ALA A 211 -4.60 -9.15 13.85
N LYS A 212 -3.97 -9.70 14.90
CA LYS A 212 -4.00 -9.11 16.24
C LYS A 212 -3.27 -7.77 16.27
N GLN A 213 -2.07 -7.69 15.72
CA GLN A 213 -1.29 -6.44 15.64
C GLN A 213 -2.08 -5.34 14.91
N ILE A 214 -2.69 -5.68 13.78
CA ILE A 214 -3.51 -4.74 12.99
C ILE A 214 -4.71 -4.25 13.81
N ARG A 215 -5.37 -5.12 14.60
CA ARG A 215 -6.47 -4.70 15.48
C ARG A 215 -6.00 -3.79 16.60
N GLU A 216 -4.80 -4.00 17.15
CA GLU A 216 -4.19 -3.11 18.15
C GLU A 216 -3.92 -1.72 17.54
N GLU A 217 -3.38 -1.66 16.32
CA GLU A 217 -3.18 -0.41 15.56
C GLU A 217 -4.50 0.32 15.29
N ILE A 218 -5.55 -0.41 14.86
CA ILE A 218 -6.90 0.14 14.64
C ILE A 218 -7.48 0.70 15.95
N THR A 219 -7.32 -0.02 17.06
CA THR A 219 -7.83 0.41 18.37
C THR A 219 -7.19 1.71 18.83
N ALA A 220 -5.86 1.83 18.64
CA ALA A 220 -5.13 3.07 18.94
C ALA A 220 -5.64 4.24 18.09
N GLU A 221 -5.84 4.03 16.78
CA GLU A 221 -6.35 5.05 15.87
C GLU A 221 -7.79 5.48 16.18
N ILE A 222 -8.67 4.53 16.55
CA ILE A 222 -10.05 4.85 16.96
C ILE A 222 -10.05 5.64 18.27
N SER A 223 -9.18 5.27 19.22
CA SER A 223 -9.03 6.03 20.47
C SER A 223 -8.58 7.46 20.18
N ARG A 224 -7.58 7.64 19.32
CA ARG A 224 -7.12 8.96 18.86
C ARG A 224 -8.24 9.78 18.22
N MET A 225 -9.08 9.14 17.39
CA MET A 225 -10.22 9.78 16.74
C MET A 225 -11.30 10.19 17.74
N LYS A 226 -11.60 9.31 18.70
CA LYS A 226 -12.58 9.59 19.76
C LYS A 226 -12.14 10.75 20.63
N ASP A 227 -10.87 10.79 21.03
CA ASP A 227 -10.34 11.85 21.88
C ASP A 227 -10.27 13.20 21.14
N ALA A 228 -9.92 13.19 19.86
CA ALA A 228 -9.77 14.40 19.07
C ALA A 228 -11.09 15.04 18.63
N ILE A 229 -12.10 14.24 18.25
CA ILE A 229 -13.34 14.75 17.65
C ILE A 229 -14.62 14.17 18.26
N GLY A 230 -14.54 13.30 19.26
CA GLY A 230 -15.71 12.69 19.90
C GLY A 230 -16.48 11.71 19.01
N LYS A 231 -15.88 11.24 17.90
CA LYS A 231 -16.52 10.34 16.93
C LYS A 231 -15.79 9.00 16.87
N VAL A 232 -16.55 7.95 16.58
CA VAL A 232 -16.03 6.59 16.34
C VAL A 232 -16.61 6.03 15.04
N PRO A 233 -15.94 5.08 14.38
CA PRO A 233 -16.49 4.42 13.20
C PRO A 233 -17.72 3.58 13.54
N GLY A 234 -18.55 3.34 12.51
CA GLY A 234 -19.79 2.59 12.61
C GLY A 234 -19.91 1.59 11.46
N LEU A 235 -20.18 0.33 11.76
CA LEU A 235 -20.33 -0.76 10.79
C LEU A 235 -21.73 -1.37 10.90
N ALA A 236 -22.49 -1.31 9.81
CA ALA A 236 -23.75 -2.03 9.67
C ALA A 236 -23.54 -3.40 9.02
N VAL A 237 -24.12 -4.43 9.61
CA VAL A 237 -24.11 -5.79 9.08
C VAL A 237 -25.53 -6.21 8.73
N VAL A 238 -25.73 -6.63 7.49
CA VAL A 238 -27.00 -7.14 6.98
C VAL A 238 -26.89 -8.66 6.84
N LEU A 239 -27.74 -9.39 7.56
CA LEU A 239 -27.83 -10.84 7.53
C LEU A 239 -29.22 -11.25 7.03
N VAL A 240 -29.27 -12.11 6.03
CA VAL A 240 -30.51 -12.71 5.52
C VAL A 240 -30.48 -14.20 5.82
N GLY A 241 -31.55 -14.70 6.44
CA GLY A 241 -31.70 -16.10 6.80
C GLY A 241 -31.05 -16.49 8.14
N SER A 242 -31.07 -17.79 8.43
CA SER A 242 -30.76 -18.34 9.77
C SER A 242 -29.63 -19.39 9.77
N ARG A 243 -28.80 -19.41 8.72
CA ARG A 243 -27.69 -20.38 8.63
C ARG A 243 -26.72 -20.20 9.81
N LYS A 244 -26.42 -21.30 10.51
CA LYS A 244 -25.59 -21.31 11.74
C LYS A 244 -24.16 -20.81 11.51
N ASP A 245 -23.58 -21.09 10.35
CA ASP A 245 -22.25 -20.61 9.94
C ASP A 245 -22.25 -19.09 9.75
N SER A 246 -23.25 -18.54 9.04
CA SER A 246 -23.43 -17.09 8.87
C SER A 246 -23.61 -16.37 10.21
N GLN A 247 -24.45 -16.91 11.11
CA GLN A 247 -24.66 -16.33 12.44
C GLN A 247 -23.38 -16.31 13.28
N THR A 248 -22.60 -17.39 13.24
CA THR A 248 -21.30 -17.45 13.93
C THR A 248 -20.34 -16.39 13.39
N TYR A 249 -20.31 -16.20 12.07
CA TYR A 249 -19.46 -15.22 11.43
C TYR A 249 -19.86 -13.77 11.78
N VAL A 250 -21.16 -13.47 11.77
CA VAL A 250 -21.70 -12.16 12.18
C VAL A 250 -21.40 -11.88 13.66
N ARG A 251 -21.61 -12.86 14.54
CA ARG A 251 -21.27 -12.75 15.96
C ARG A 251 -19.78 -12.44 16.17
N ASN A 252 -18.90 -13.09 15.42
CA ASN A 252 -17.46 -12.83 15.49
C ASN A 252 -17.11 -11.41 15.00
N LYS A 253 -17.76 -10.93 13.93
CA LYS A 253 -17.57 -9.55 13.44
C LYS A 253 -18.04 -8.52 14.45
N ARG A 254 -19.22 -8.71 15.06
CA ARG A 254 -19.74 -7.84 16.12
C ARG A 254 -18.78 -7.76 17.31
N LYS A 255 -18.26 -8.91 17.74
CA LYS A 255 -17.24 -8.97 18.78
C LYS A 255 -15.98 -8.19 18.36
N ALA A 256 -15.49 -8.42 17.14
CA ALA A 256 -14.30 -7.74 16.64
C ALA A 256 -14.49 -6.21 16.53
N CYS A 257 -15.68 -5.72 16.19
CA CYS A 257 -16.02 -4.30 16.25
C CYS A 257 -15.94 -3.75 17.67
N ALA A 258 -16.59 -4.44 18.62
CA ALA A 258 -16.57 -4.03 20.03
C ALA A 258 -15.15 -4.01 20.60
N ASP A 259 -14.33 -5.01 20.28
CA ASP A 259 -12.95 -5.15 20.75
C ASP A 259 -12.06 -3.98 20.32
N VAL A 260 -12.35 -3.32 19.19
CA VAL A 260 -11.57 -2.16 18.68
C VAL A 260 -12.28 -0.81 18.86
N GLY A 261 -13.50 -0.79 19.41
CA GLY A 261 -14.26 0.45 19.62
C GLY A 261 -15.08 0.96 18.42
N ILE A 262 -15.42 0.09 17.46
CA ILE A 262 -16.36 0.39 16.37
C ILE A 262 -17.80 0.12 16.84
N THR A 263 -18.70 1.06 16.58
CA THR A 263 -20.14 0.87 16.81
C THR A 263 -20.70 -0.11 15.78
N SER A 264 -21.36 -1.18 16.23
CA SER A 264 -21.96 -2.18 15.33
C SER A 264 -23.48 -1.98 15.24
N TYR A 265 -23.99 -1.96 14.02
CA TYR A 265 -25.42 -1.98 13.70
C TYR A 265 -25.74 -3.31 13.00
N GLU A 266 -26.95 -3.82 13.18
CA GLU A 266 -27.35 -5.12 12.65
C GLU A 266 -28.77 -5.04 12.09
N ALA A 267 -28.96 -5.62 10.91
CA ALA A 267 -30.27 -5.90 10.33
C ALA A 267 -30.32 -7.40 10.02
N THR A 268 -31.20 -8.13 10.70
CA THR A 268 -31.44 -9.56 10.46
C THR A 268 -32.80 -9.72 9.80
N LEU A 269 -32.81 -10.27 8.59
CA LEU A 269 -34.00 -10.56 7.82
C LEU A 269 -34.23 -12.07 7.72
N SER A 270 -35.47 -12.47 7.51
CA SER A 270 -35.84 -13.87 7.30
C SER A 270 -35.34 -14.40 5.95
N ASP A 271 -35.29 -15.73 5.79
CA ASP A 271 -34.83 -16.38 4.55
C ASP A 271 -35.77 -16.13 3.36
N ASP A 272 -37.02 -15.76 3.63
CA ASP A 272 -38.07 -15.46 2.67
C ASP A 272 -38.31 -13.95 2.49
N CYS A 273 -37.41 -13.10 3.01
CA CYS A 273 -37.57 -11.65 2.89
C CYS A 273 -37.64 -11.20 1.43
N SER A 274 -38.38 -10.12 1.19
CA SER A 274 -38.47 -9.53 -0.14
C SER A 274 -37.18 -8.76 -0.50
N GLU A 275 -36.91 -8.62 -1.79
CA GLU A 275 -35.80 -7.79 -2.27
C GLU A 275 -36.00 -6.32 -1.86
N GLU A 276 -37.24 -5.82 -1.90
CA GLU A 276 -37.60 -4.45 -1.52
C GLU A 276 -37.29 -4.17 -0.05
N GLU A 277 -37.62 -5.11 0.84
CA GLU A 277 -37.34 -5.01 2.27
C GLU A 277 -35.83 -4.95 2.55
N LEU A 278 -35.04 -5.82 1.92
CA LEU A 278 -33.58 -5.81 2.02
C LEU A 278 -32.98 -4.50 1.51
N MET A 279 -33.46 -4.03 0.36
CA MET A 279 -33.01 -2.77 -0.26
C MET A 279 -33.34 -1.56 0.63
N LYS A 280 -34.48 -1.57 1.34
CA LYS A 280 -34.85 -0.52 2.29
C LYS A 280 -33.85 -0.42 3.44
N HIS A 281 -33.42 -1.56 4.00
CA HIS A 281 -32.38 -1.57 5.04
C HIS A 281 -31.05 -1.02 4.52
N ILE A 282 -30.63 -1.42 3.31
CA ILE A 282 -29.40 -0.91 2.69
C ILE A 282 -29.50 0.60 2.45
N SER A 283 -30.64 1.10 1.96
CA SER A 283 -30.88 2.54 1.77
C SER A 283 -30.79 3.30 3.09
N ASN A 284 -31.46 2.81 4.14
CA ASN A 284 -31.40 3.45 5.46
C ASN A 284 -29.96 3.54 5.98
N PHE A 285 -29.16 2.48 5.83
CA PHE A 285 -27.75 2.52 6.22
C PHE A 285 -26.87 3.38 5.30
N ASN A 286 -27.22 3.50 4.01
CA ASN A 286 -26.55 4.42 3.10
C ASN A 286 -26.77 5.88 3.53
N ASP A 287 -27.97 6.22 4.00
CA ASP A 287 -28.34 7.58 4.38
C ASP A 287 -27.94 7.94 5.81
N ASP A 288 -27.71 6.94 6.69
CA ASP A 288 -27.34 7.18 8.09
C ASP A 288 -25.90 7.71 8.23
N PRO A 289 -25.68 8.94 8.70
CA PRO A 289 -24.34 9.51 8.87
C PRO A 289 -23.51 8.83 9.98
N ALA A 290 -24.13 8.05 10.88
CA ALA A 290 -23.43 7.27 11.90
C ALA A 290 -22.85 5.96 11.36
N VAL A 291 -23.33 5.50 10.20
CA VAL A 291 -22.83 4.29 9.51
C VAL A 291 -21.78 4.68 8.49
N HIS A 292 -20.60 4.08 8.58
CA HIS A 292 -19.44 4.34 7.71
C HIS A 292 -19.09 3.13 6.85
N GLY A 293 -19.53 1.94 7.25
CA GLY A 293 -19.41 0.72 6.49
C GLY A 293 -20.70 -0.07 6.49
N ILE A 294 -21.01 -0.72 5.37
CA ILE A 294 -22.11 -1.66 5.22
C ILE A 294 -21.52 -2.96 4.72
N LEU A 295 -21.92 -4.06 5.36
CA LEU A 295 -21.51 -5.40 5.01
C LEU A 295 -22.76 -6.27 4.83
N VAL A 296 -22.96 -6.76 3.61
CA VAL A 296 -24.00 -7.75 3.31
C VAL A 296 -23.38 -9.14 3.46
N GLN A 297 -23.88 -9.94 4.39
CA GLN A 297 -23.36 -11.27 4.63
C GLN A 297 -23.82 -12.24 3.53
N LEU A 298 -22.85 -12.80 2.81
CA LEU A 298 -23.05 -13.81 1.79
C LEU A 298 -22.92 -15.25 2.35
N PRO A 299 -23.49 -16.25 1.66
CA PRO A 299 -24.35 -16.14 0.47
C PRO A 299 -25.77 -15.68 0.83
N LEU A 300 -26.45 -15.03 -0.12
CA LEU A 300 -27.87 -14.71 0.02
C LEU A 300 -28.75 -15.90 -0.39
N PRO A 301 -30.02 -15.96 0.06
CA PRO A 301 -31.03 -16.86 -0.47
C PRO A 301 -31.14 -16.80 -2.00
N ARG A 302 -31.44 -17.94 -2.64
CA ARG A 302 -31.40 -18.09 -4.11
C ARG A 302 -32.35 -17.17 -4.88
N HIS A 303 -33.43 -16.70 -4.26
CA HIS A 303 -34.39 -15.79 -4.89
C HIS A 303 -33.87 -14.35 -4.95
N LEU A 304 -32.84 -14.00 -4.17
CA LEU A 304 -32.22 -12.68 -4.17
C LEU A 304 -31.01 -12.63 -5.11
N LYS A 305 -30.90 -11.54 -5.87
CA LYS A 305 -29.78 -11.33 -6.78
C LYS A 305 -28.64 -10.60 -6.06
N GLU A 306 -27.62 -11.35 -5.62
CA GLU A 306 -26.45 -10.81 -4.90
C GLU A 306 -25.84 -9.59 -5.59
N GLU A 307 -25.66 -9.63 -6.92
CA GLU A 307 -25.11 -8.49 -7.69
C GLU A 307 -25.93 -7.21 -7.50
N LYS A 308 -27.26 -7.31 -7.55
CA LYS A 308 -28.15 -6.15 -7.38
C LYS A 308 -28.06 -5.59 -5.97
N ILE A 309 -28.02 -6.47 -4.96
CA ILE A 309 -27.92 -6.10 -3.55
C ILE A 309 -26.58 -5.45 -3.23
N LEU A 310 -25.47 -6.04 -3.69
CA LEU A 310 -24.12 -5.49 -3.47
C LEU A 310 -23.94 -4.14 -4.19
N ASN A 311 -24.50 -3.97 -5.38
CA ASN A 311 -24.46 -2.69 -6.12
C ASN A 311 -25.30 -1.59 -5.46
N ALA A 312 -26.23 -1.93 -4.57
CA ALA A 312 -27.03 -0.97 -3.83
C ALA A 312 -26.27 -0.34 -2.66
N VAL A 313 -25.20 -0.98 -2.19
CA VAL A 313 -24.33 -0.41 -1.16
C VAL A 313 -23.57 0.77 -1.76
N SER A 314 -23.66 1.94 -1.11
CA SER A 314 -22.93 3.12 -1.55
C SER A 314 -21.44 2.82 -1.64
N ILE A 315 -20.80 3.26 -2.73
CA ILE A 315 -19.34 3.12 -2.91
C ILE A 315 -18.55 3.72 -1.73
N HIS A 316 -19.11 4.72 -1.03
CA HIS A 316 -18.50 5.36 0.13
C HIS A 316 -18.62 4.55 1.42
N LYS A 317 -19.48 3.52 1.45
CA LYS A 317 -19.70 2.63 2.60
C LYS A 317 -19.47 1.14 2.28
N ASP A 318 -19.07 0.80 1.06
CA ASP A 318 -18.71 -0.56 0.63
C ASP A 318 -17.36 -1.01 1.21
N VAL A 319 -17.31 -1.22 2.52
CA VAL A 319 -16.08 -1.57 3.24
C VAL A 319 -15.57 -2.97 2.93
N ASP A 320 -16.39 -3.82 2.29
CA ASP A 320 -15.96 -5.12 1.78
C ASP A 320 -15.33 -5.04 0.38
N GLY A 321 -15.46 -3.90 -0.30
CA GLY A 321 -14.75 -3.55 -1.53
C GLY A 321 -15.29 -4.22 -2.80
N PHE A 322 -16.51 -4.76 -2.78
CA PHE A 322 -17.08 -5.52 -3.90
C PHE A 322 -17.86 -4.67 -4.91
N HIS A 323 -18.10 -3.40 -4.61
CA HIS A 323 -18.73 -2.51 -5.57
C HIS A 323 -17.88 -2.46 -6.86
N PRO A 324 -18.48 -2.65 -8.06
CA PRO A 324 -17.75 -2.68 -9.32
C PRO A 324 -16.83 -1.47 -9.57
N LEU A 325 -17.18 -0.30 -9.04
CA LEU A 325 -16.33 0.90 -9.14
C LEU A 325 -15.05 0.79 -8.32
N ASN A 326 -15.06 0.12 -7.17
CA ASN A 326 -13.84 -0.18 -6.41
C ASN A 326 -12.94 -1.13 -7.21
N ILE A 327 -13.50 -2.20 -7.78
CA ILE A 327 -12.73 -3.14 -8.61
C ILE A 327 -12.20 -2.47 -9.89
N GLY A 328 -13.02 -1.66 -10.57
CA GLY A 328 -12.61 -0.90 -11.75
C GLY A 328 -11.49 0.09 -11.44
N ARG A 329 -11.60 0.83 -10.33
CA ARG A 329 -10.51 1.71 -9.86
C ARG A 329 -9.26 0.91 -9.53
N LEU A 330 -9.39 -0.26 -8.89
CA LEU A 330 -8.29 -1.17 -8.60
C LEU A 330 -7.59 -1.65 -9.90
N ALA A 331 -8.33 -1.95 -10.96
CA ALA A 331 -7.76 -2.41 -12.22
C ALA A 331 -7.06 -1.30 -13.03
N MET A 332 -7.43 -0.03 -12.83
CA MET A 332 -6.92 1.09 -13.60
C MET A 332 -5.66 1.70 -12.96
N GLN A 333 -4.59 1.83 -13.75
CA GLN A 333 -3.40 2.56 -13.32
C GLN A 333 -3.72 4.05 -13.10
N GLY A 334 -3.16 4.64 -12.04
CA GLY A 334 -3.39 6.06 -11.70
C GLY A 334 -4.75 6.34 -11.07
N ARG A 335 -5.51 5.31 -10.66
CA ARG A 335 -6.74 5.46 -9.87
C ARG A 335 -6.62 4.70 -8.57
N GLU A 336 -7.18 5.26 -7.51
CA GLU A 336 -7.27 4.57 -6.22
C GLU A 336 -8.72 4.17 -5.89
N PRO A 337 -8.98 2.90 -5.53
CA PRO A 337 -10.27 2.50 -5.03
C PRO A 337 -10.55 3.15 -3.66
N LEU A 338 -11.83 3.32 -3.30
CA LEU A 338 -12.15 3.77 -1.94
C LEU A 338 -11.86 2.66 -0.93
N PHE A 339 -12.14 1.43 -1.34
CA PHE A 339 -11.94 0.22 -0.56
C PHE A 339 -11.34 -0.88 -1.43
N VAL A 340 -10.38 -1.60 -0.87
CA VAL A 340 -9.82 -2.81 -1.47
C VAL A 340 -10.50 -4.02 -0.83
N PRO A 341 -10.89 -5.05 -1.60
CA PRO A 341 -11.48 -6.27 -1.05
C PRO A 341 -10.70 -6.86 0.12
N CYS A 342 -11.41 -7.18 1.21
CA CYS A 342 -10.79 -7.48 2.51
C CYS A 342 -9.85 -8.69 2.45
N THR A 343 -10.28 -9.80 1.85
CA THR A 343 -9.49 -11.03 1.77
C THR A 343 -8.24 -10.85 0.90
N PRO A 344 -8.34 -10.33 -0.34
CA PRO A 344 -7.17 -9.97 -1.15
C PRO A 344 -6.21 -9.00 -0.45
N LYS A 345 -6.72 -7.92 0.16
CA LYS A 345 -5.91 -6.97 0.94
C LYS A 345 -5.18 -7.69 2.09
N GLY A 346 -5.85 -8.62 2.76
CA GLY A 346 -5.28 -9.44 3.82
C GLY A 346 -4.14 -10.33 3.32
N CYS A 347 -4.26 -10.90 2.11
CA CYS A 347 -3.19 -11.70 1.51
C CYS A 347 -1.92 -10.86 1.27
N ILE A 348 -2.07 -9.64 0.74
CA ILE A 348 -0.95 -8.72 0.53
C ILE A 348 -0.32 -8.30 1.85
N GLU A 349 -1.12 -7.99 2.87
CA GLU A 349 -0.62 -7.62 4.19
C GLU A 349 0.16 -8.75 4.87
N LEU A 350 -0.28 -10.01 4.68
CA LEU A 350 0.45 -11.18 5.14
C LEU A 350 1.83 -11.29 4.49
N LEU A 351 1.92 -11.04 3.18
CA LEU A 351 3.20 -11.04 2.46
C LEU A 351 4.12 -9.94 3.00
N TYR A 352 3.61 -8.71 3.13
CA TYR A 352 4.38 -7.58 3.62
C TYR A 352 4.91 -7.75 5.04
N ARG A 353 4.03 -8.08 5.99
CA ARG A 353 4.43 -8.27 7.39
C ARG A 353 5.29 -9.51 7.61
N SER A 354 5.31 -10.43 6.64
CA SER A 354 6.22 -11.58 6.64
C SER A 354 7.57 -11.27 5.99
N GLY A 355 7.79 -10.06 5.47
CA GLY A 355 9.04 -9.67 4.80
C GLY A 355 9.18 -10.27 3.39
N VAL A 356 8.08 -10.57 2.71
CA VAL A 356 8.09 -11.14 1.37
C VAL A 356 8.09 -10.01 0.34
N GLU A 357 9.14 -9.96 -0.48
CA GLU A 357 9.22 -9.04 -1.61
C GLU A 357 8.29 -9.49 -2.75
N ILE A 358 7.35 -8.64 -3.16
CA ILE A 358 6.40 -8.93 -4.25
C ILE A 358 6.92 -8.41 -5.61
N LYS A 359 7.59 -7.26 -5.60
CA LYS A 359 8.06 -6.57 -6.81
C LYS A 359 8.97 -7.47 -7.65
N GLY A 360 8.65 -7.60 -8.94
CA GLY A 360 9.42 -8.39 -9.90
C GLY A 360 9.29 -9.91 -9.76
N LYS A 361 8.55 -10.41 -8.75
CA LYS A 361 8.31 -11.84 -8.58
C LYS A 361 7.26 -12.36 -9.55
N ARG A 362 7.31 -13.66 -9.83
CA ARG A 362 6.21 -14.37 -10.50
C ARG A 362 5.18 -14.79 -9.46
N ALA A 363 3.95 -14.32 -9.60
CA ALA A 363 2.86 -14.69 -8.72
C ALA A 363 1.79 -15.48 -9.48
N VAL A 364 1.29 -16.54 -8.88
CA VAL A 364 0.17 -17.33 -9.40
C VAL A 364 -1.00 -17.23 -8.44
N VAL A 365 -2.16 -16.86 -8.96
CA VAL A 365 -3.43 -16.91 -8.23
C VAL A 365 -4.26 -18.07 -8.78
N ILE A 366 -4.57 -19.04 -7.93
CA ILE A 366 -5.37 -20.22 -8.29
C ILE A 366 -6.80 -19.95 -7.87
N GLY A 367 -7.67 -19.69 -8.84
CA GLY A 367 -9.04 -19.22 -8.64
C GLY A 367 -9.24 -17.84 -9.24
N ARG A 368 -10.41 -17.62 -9.86
CA ARG A 368 -10.78 -16.37 -10.54
C ARG A 368 -12.11 -15.79 -10.05
N SER A 369 -12.46 -16.07 -8.80
CA SER A 369 -13.70 -15.55 -8.20
C SER A 369 -13.66 -14.01 -8.13
N ASN A 370 -14.84 -13.39 -8.19
CA ASN A 370 -14.98 -11.93 -8.11
C ASN A 370 -14.56 -11.38 -6.74
N ILE A 371 -14.69 -12.19 -5.68
CA ILE A 371 -14.47 -11.77 -4.30
C ILE A 371 -13.02 -11.96 -3.81
N VAL A 372 -12.24 -12.87 -4.42
CA VAL A 372 -10.88 -13.17 -3.98
C VAL A 372 -9.90 -13.24 -5.14
N GLY A 373 -10.11 -14.18 -6.08
CA GLY A 373 -9.10 -14.50 -7.10
C GLY A 373 -8.75 -13.31 -7.99
N MET A 374 -9.76 -12.67 -8.59
CA MET A 374 -9.54 -11.54 -9.48
C MET A 374 -8.93 -10.33 -8.76
N PRO A 375 -9.45 -9.85 -7.61
CA PRO A 375 -8.83 -8.70 -6.94
C PRO A 375 -7.45 -8.99 -6.35
N ALA A 376 -7.16 -10.23 -5.91
CA ALA A 376 -5.82 -10.61 -5.47
C ALA A 376 -4.79 -10.53 -6.61
N ALA A 377 -5.18 -10.97 -7.81
CA ALA A 377 -4.34 -10.84 -8.99
C ALA A 377 -4.05 -9.36 -9.35
N LEU A 378 -5.08 -8.50 -9.29
CA LEU A 378 -4.92 -7.06 -9.53
C LEU A 378 -4.02 -6.39 -8.49
N LEU A 379 -4.13 -6.77 -7.22
CA LEU A 379 -3.26 -6.25 -6.17
C LEU A 379 -1.81 -6.67 -6.38
N LEU A 380 -1.54 -7.95 -6.64
CA LEU A 380 -0.19 -8.43 -6.94
C LEU A 380 0.41 -7.70 -8.16
N GLN A 381 -0.40 -7.44 -9.19
CA GLN A 381 0.01 -6.66 -10.36
C GLN A 381 0.38 -5.22 -9.98
N ARG A 382 -0.41 -4.56 -9.12
CA ARG A 382 -0.09 -3.21 -8.61
C ARG A 382 1.21 -3.17 -7.82
N GLU A 383 1.51 -4.27 -7.12
CA GLU A 383 2.79 -4.46 -6.44
C GLU A 383 3.93 -4.89 -7.39
N ASN A 384 3.72 -4.76 -8.69
CA ASN A 384 4.68 -5.03 -9.76
C ASN A 384 5.12 -6.50 -9.84
N ALA A 385 4.28 -7.45 -9.41
CA ALA A 385 4.48 -8.86 -9.72
C ALA A 385 4.05 -9.17 -11.17
N THR A 386 4.71 -10.15 -11.79
CA THR A 386 4.19 -10.80 -13.01
C THR A 386 3.15 -11.83 -12.58
N VAL A 387 1.88 -11.61 -12.93
CA VAL A 387 0.77 -12.42 -12.41
C VAL A 387 0.21 -13.37 -13.46
N SER A 388 -0.02 -14.62 -13.07
CA SER A 388 -0.80 -15.61 -13.84
C SER A 388 -2.01 -16.07 -13.03
N ILE A 389 -3.18 -16.14 -13.67
CA ILE A 389 -4.42 -16.61 -13.04
C ILE A 389 -4.71 -18.02 -13.55
N VAL A 390 -4.69 -18.99 -12.65
CA VAL A 390 -5.02 -20.40 -12.91
C VAL A 390 -6.47 -20.65 -12.52
N HIS A 391 -7.22 -21.37 -13.34
CA HIS A 391 -8.62 -21.71 -13.09
C HIS A 391 -8.97 -23.09 -13.66
N SER A 392 -10.21 -23.55 -13.48
CA SER A 392 -10.68 -24.89 -13.87
C SER A 392 -10.56 -25.27 -15.35
N HIS A 393 -10.19 -24.32 -16.22
CA HIS A 393 -10.02 -24.53 -17.67
C HIS A 393 -8.57 -24.34 -18.11
N THR A 394 -7.67 -24.02 -17.18
CA THR A 394 -6.24 -23.89 -17.44
C THR A 394 -5.65 -25.27 -17.72
N LYS A 395 -4.95 -25.43 -18.84
CA LYS A 395 -4.16 -26.63 -19.13
C LYS A 395 -2.86 -26.59 -18.34
N ASN A 396 -2.43 -27.75 -17.82
CA ASN A 396 -1.22 -27.92 -17.02
C ASN A 396 -1.08 -26.90 -15.86
N PRO A 397 -2.10 -26.79 -14.98
CA PRO A 397 -2.10 -25.81 -13.90
C PRO A 397 -0.91 -25.96 -12.94
N ASP A 398 -0.41 -27.19 -12.78
CA ASP A 398 0.76 -27.55 -11.99
C ASP A 398 2.05 -26.98 -12.58
N GLU A 399 2.27 -27.08 -13.89
CA GLU A 399 3.46 -26.53 -14.57
C GLU A 399 3.55 -25.02 -14.45
N ILE A 400 2.41 -24.32 -14.55
CA ILE A 400 2.32 -22.86 -14.39
C ILE A 400 2.62 -22.48 -12.94
N THR A 401 1.98 -23.18 -11.99
CA THR A 401 2.16 -22.92 -10.55
C THR A 401 3.61 -23.13 -10.11
N LYS A 402 4.30 -24.13 -10.70
CA LYS A 402 5.69 -24.48 -10.37
C LYS A 402 6.73 -23.42 -10.79
N GLN A 403 6.32 -22.41 -11.54
CA GLN A 403 7.18 -21.27 -11.91
C GLN A 403 7.04 -20.08 -10.95
N ALA A 404 6.07 -20.12 -10.04
CA ALA A 404 5.73 -19.00 -9.18
C ALA A 404 6.66 -18.91 -7.96
N ASP A 405 7.04 -17.68 -7.63
CA ASP A 405 7.68 -17.35 -6.35
C ASP A 405 6.63 -17.12 -5.24
N ILE A 406 5.41 -16.69 -5.63
CA ILE A 406 4.28 -16.45 -4.74
C ILE A 406 3.05 -17.20 -5.29
N VAL A 407 2.38 -17.99 -4.45
CA VAL A 407 1.13 -18.68 -4.81
C VAL A 407 0.03 -18.23 -3.86
N ILE A 408 -1.09 -17.74 -4.40
CA ILE A 408 -2.33 -17.51 -3.65
C ILE A 408 -3.34 -18.56 -4.11
N ALA A 409 -3.69 -19.50 -3.23
CA ALA A 409 -4.68 -20.55 -3.50
C ALA A 409 -6.06 -20.12 -2.98
N ALA A 410 -7.01 -19.93 -3.90
CA ALA A 410 -8.37 -19.44 -3.65
C ALA A 410 -9.39 -20.12 -4.57
N ALA A 411 -9.23 -21.42 -4.75
CA ALA A 411 -10.08 -22.27 -5.58
C ALA A 411 -11.33 -22.77 -4.83
N GLY A 412 -11.27 -22.89 -3.49
CA GLY A 412 -12.32 -23.50 -2.68
C GLY A 412 -12.42 -25.01 -2.91
N VAL A 413 -11.27 -25.68 -3.06
CA VAL A 413 -11.17 -27.12 -3.30
C VAL A 413 -10.10 -27.72 -2.41
N THR A 414 -10.53 -28.52 -1.43
CA THR A 414 -9.68 -29.15 -0.42
C THR A 414 -8.47 -29.86 -1.04
N ASN A 415 -7.26 -29.52 -0.58
CA ASN A 415 -5.99 -30.17 -0.97
C ASN A 415 -5.70 -30.22 -2.48
N LEU A 416 -6.29 -29.33 -3.28
CA LEU A 416 -6.04 -29.22 -4.73
C LEU A 416 -4.56 -28.98 -5.04
N VAL A 417 -3.92 -28.06 -4.32
CA VAL A 417 -2.52 -27.67 -4.58
C VAL A 417 -1.59 -28.62 -3.81
N ARG A 418 -0.84 -29.43 -4.56
CA ARG A 418 0.08 -30.45 -4.02
C ARG A 418 1.50 -29.93 -3.91
N GLY A 419 2.34 -30.61 -3.13
CA GLY A 419 3.76 -30.24 -2.97
C GLY A 419 4.53 -30.16 -4.30
N SER A 420 4.19 -31.03 -5.25
CA SER A 420 4.83 -31.09 -6.58
C SER A 420 4.54 -29.88 -7.47
N TRP A 421 3.50 -29.09 -7.16
CA TRP A 421 3.12 -27.87 -7.89
C TRP A 421 3.94 -26.66 -7.43
N ILE A 422 4.66 -26.76 -6.32
CA ILE A 422 5.30 -25.62 -5.68
C ILE A 422 6.77 -25.58 -6.06
N LYS A 423 7.23 -24.39 -6.49
CA LYS A 423 8.65 -24.10 -6.68
C LYS A 423 9.36 -24.16 -5.32
N PRO A 424 10.51 -24.87 -5.19
CA PRO A 424 11.30 -24.80 -3.97
C PRO A 424 11.61 -23.35 -3.58
N GLY A 425 11.31 -23.00 -2.33
CA GLY A 425 11.49 -21.65 -1.80
C GLY A 425 10.35 -20.66 -2.09
N ALA A 426 9.27 -21.06 -2.76
CA ALA A 426 8.11 -20.19 -2.96
C ALA A 426 7.35 -19.90 -1.65
N VAL A 427 6.60 -18.80 -1.63
CA VAL A 427 5.68 -18.43 -0.55
C VAL A 427 4.26 -18.80 -0.94
N VAL A 428 3.53 -19.44 -0.03
CA VAL A 428 2.17 -19.93 -0.28
C VAL A 428 1.17 -19.32 0.69
N ILE A 429 0.16 -18.63 0.15
CA ILE A 429 -1.00 -18.10 0.88
C ILE A 429 -2.20 -18.98 0.51
N ASP A 430 -2.70 -19.74 1.49
CA ASP A 430 -3.89 -20.58 1.37
C ASP A 430 -5.12 -19.82 1.91
N VAL A 431 -5.99 -19.44 0.99
CA VAL A 431 -7.24 -18.72 1.27
C VAL A 431 -8.41 -19.68 1.48
N GLY A 432 -8.26 -20.94 1.04
CA GLY A 432 -9.30 -21.95 1.13
C GLY A 432 -9.74 -22.21 2.57
N ILE A 433 -11.06 -22.32 2.78
CA ILE A 433 -11.62 -22.74 4.06
C ILE A 433 -12.74 -23.74 3.74
N ASN A 434 -12.40 -25.02 3.78
CA ASN A 434 -13.28 -26.11 3.41
C ASN A 434 -13.58 -26.96 4.66
N PRO A 435 -14.85 -27.10 5.09
CA PRO A 435 -15.19 -28.02 6.16
C PRO A 435 -15.02 -29.47 5.68
N VAL A 436 -14.36 -30.28 6.49
CA VAL A 436 -14.19 -31.72 6.27
C VAL A 436 -14.60 -32.42 7.55
N ASP A 437 -15.49 -33.39 7.43
CA ASP A 437 -15.99 -34.16 8.58
C ASP A 437 -14.82 -34.80 9.34
N ASP A 438 -14.89 -34.74 10.66
CA ASP A 438 -13.92 -35.35 11.56
C ASP A 438 -14.54 -35.73 12.90
N ASP A 439 -13.80 -36.48 13.71
CA ASP A 439 -14.23 -36.93 15.03
C ASP A 439 -14.12 -35.85 16.13
N SER A 440 -13.92 -34.58 15.76
CA SER A 440 -13.84 -33.50 16.75
C SER A 440 -15.22 -33.23 17.38
N PRO A 441 -15.28 -32.57 18.55
CA PRO A 441 -16.57 -32.19 19.16
C PRO A 441 -17.46 -31.31 18.27
N LYS A 442 -16.90 -30.69 17.23
CA LYS A 442 -17.65 -29.92 16.23
C LYS A 442 -18.17 -30.78 15.06
N GLY A 443 -17.68 -32.01 14.91
CA GLY A 443 -17.97 -32.93 13.82
C GLY A 443 -17.29 -32.59 12.49
N TYR A 444 -16.45 -31.54 12.46
CA TYR A 444 -15.67 -31.15 11.29
C TYR A 444 -14.44 -30.32 11.66
N ARG A 445 -13.44 -30.37 10.79
CA ARG A 445 -12.28 -29.46 10.76
C ARG A 445 -12.26 -28.62 9.49
N LEU A 446 -11.55 -27.50 9.55
CA LEU A 446 -11.32 -26.64 8.38
C LEU A 446 -9.99 -26.99 7.72
N VAL A 447 -10.03 -27.24 6.43
CA VAL A 447 -8.86 -27.58 5.60
C VAL A 447 -8.80 -26.61 4.42
N GLY A 448 -7.60 -26.20 4.05
CA GLY A 448 -7.39 -25.25 2.95
C GLY A 448 -7.40 -25.90 1.57
N ASP A 449 -7.10 -25.08 0.56
CA ASP A 449 -6.95 -25.53 -0.82
C ASP A 449 -5.60 -26.21 -1.05
N VAL A 450 -4.65 -26.02 -0.13
CA VAL A 450 -3.29 -26.52 -0.22
C VAL A 450 -3.12 -27.75 0.66
N CYS A 451 -2.45 -28.78 0.13
CA CYS A 451 -1.99 -29.90 0.94
C CYS A 451 -0.82 -29.46 1.84
N TYR A 452 -1.17 -28.91 3.00
CA TYR A 452 -0.24 -28.26 3.93
C TYR A 452 0.99 -29.12 4.25
N GLU A 453 0.79 -30.40 4.51
CA GLU A 453 1.86 -31.35 4.87
C GLU A 453 2.89 -31.59 3.76
N GLU A 454 2.47 -31.50 2.51
CA GLU A 454 3.38 -31.62 1.37
C GLU A 454 4.06 -30.29 1.08
N VAL A 455 3.29 -29.22 1.02
CA VAL A 455 3.80 -27.90 0.63
C VAL A 455 4.75 -27.34 1.68
N ARG A 456 4.51 -27.59 2.97
CA ARG A 456 5.43 -27.16 4.03
C ARG A 456 6.82 -27.78 3.93
N LYS A 457 7.04 -28.81 3.11
CA LYS A 457 8.37 -29.41 2.89
C LYS A 457 9.12 -28.76 1.72
N VAL A 458 8.45 -27.91 0.94
CA VAL A 458 8.97 -27.34 -0.33
C VAL A 458 9.00 -25.81 -0.31
N ALA A 459 7.95 -25.20 0.22
CA ALA A 459 7.81 -23.75 0.33
C ALA A 459 8.84 -23.16 1.32
N SER A 460 9.20 -21.88 1.13
CA SER A 460 9.95 -21.12 2.16
C SER A 460 9.03 -20.64 3.28
N ALA A 461 7.78 -20.31 2.96
CA ALA A 461 6.77 -19.91 3.93
C ALA A 461 5.36 -20.29 3.48
N ILE A 462 4.48 -20.60 4.44
CA ILE A 462 3.09 -21.00 4.17
C ILE A 462 2.14 -20.51 5.26
N THR A 463 0.94 -20.06 4.88
CA THR A 463 -0.14 -19.80 5.85
C THR A 463 -0.85 -21.08 6.27
N PRO A 464 -1.16 -21.29 7.56
CA PRO A 464 -1.94 -22.43 8.00
C PRO A 464 -3.44 -22.20 7.76
N VAL A 465 -4.19 -23.30 7.63
CA VAL A 465 -5.66 -23.29 7.68
C VAL A 465 -6.10 -24.24 8.79
N PRO A 466 -6.83 -23.76 9.82
CA PRO A 466 -7.17 -22.35 10.09
C PRO A 466 -5.98 -21.53 10.62
N GLY A 467 -6.16 -20.21 10.72
CA GLY A 467 -5.18 -19.31 11.36
C GLY A 467 -4.35 -18.44 10.41
N GLY A 468 -4.45 -18.66 9.10
CA GLY A 468 -3.86 -17.84 8.06
C GLY A 468 -4.75 -16.66 7.66
N VAL A 469 -5.42 -16.77 6.52
CA VAL A 469 -6.11 -15.65 5.86
C VAL A 469 -7.40 -15.22 6.57
N GLY A 470 -8.17 -16.16 7.14
CA GLY A 470 -9.48 -15.85 7.75
C GLY A 470 -9.47 -14.71 8.79
N PRO A 471 -8.56 -14.71 9.79
CA PRO A 471 -8.39 -13.59 10.73
C PRO A 471 -8.07 -12.25 10.06
N MET A 472 -7.34 -12.26 8.94
CA MET A 472 -6.96 -11.06 8.20
C MET A 472 -8.16 -10.42 7.51
N THR A 473 -9.08 -11.22 6.97
CA THR A 473 -10.32 -10.70 6.36
C THR A 473 -11.10 -9.81 7.32
N ILE A 474 -11.23 -10.22 8.58
CA ILE A 474 -11.92 -9.41 9.61
C ILE A 474 -11.10 -8.16 9.94
N ALA A 475 -9.78 -8.27 10.12
CA ALA A 475 -8.93 -7.12 10.40
C ALA A 475 -8.99 -6.07 9.27
N MET A 476 -9.00 -6.50 8.01
CA MET A 476 -9.11 -5.61 6.85
C MET A 476 -10.48 -4.94 6.73
N LEU A 477 -11.57 -5.64 7.10
CA LEU A 477 -12.90 -5.04 7.18
C LEU A 477 -12.96 -3.89 8.20
N LEU A 478 -12.37 -4.09 9.38
CA LEU A 478 -12.29 -3.05 10.42
C LEU A 478 -11.40 -1.89 9.96
N SER A 479 -10.28 -2.18 9.30
CA SER A 479 -9.38 -1.18 8.71
C SER A 479 -10.09 -0.33 7.65
N ASN A 480 -10.84 -0.96 6.74
CA ASN A 480 -11.63 -0.26 5.72
C ASN A 480 -12.73 0.59 6.36
N THR A 481 -13.39 0.10 7.41
CA THR A 481 -14.42 0.86 8.16
C THR A 481 -13.83 2.10 8.83
N LEU A 482 -12.68 1.96 9.50
CA LEU A 482 -11.94 3.09 10.06
C LEU A 482 -11.59 4.11 8.96
N SER A 483 -11.04 3.63 7.83
CA SER A 483 -10.65 4.49 6.70
C SER A 483 -11.85 5.26 6.12
N SER A 484 -13.02 4.61 6.06
CA SER A 484 -14.27 5.26 5.67
C SER A 484 -14.66 6.40 6.62
N ALA A 485 -14.67 6.12 7.92
CA ALA A 485 -15.01 7.12 8.93
C ALA A 485 -14.00 8.29 8.94
N LYS A 486 -12.70 8.01 8.84
CA LYS A 486 -11.66 9.04 8.71
C LYS A 486 -11.92 9.96 7.52
N ARG A 487 -12.29 9.40 6.37
CA ARG A 487 -12.64 10.16 5.16
C ARG A 487 -13.88 11.03 5.36
N GLN A 488 -14.95 10.47 5.94
CA GLN A 488 -16.20 11.19 6.16
C GLN A 488 -16.05 12.37 7.13
N TYR A 489 -15.25 12.20 8.20
CA TYR A 489 -15.00 13.25 9.18
C TYR A 489 -13.78 14.11 8.89
N ASN A 490 -13.12 13.92 7.74
CA ASN A 490 -11.86 14.59 7.39
C ASN A 490 -10.77 14.45 8.48
N PHE A 491 -10.73 13.31 9.16
CA PHE A 491 -9.78 13.01 10.22
C PHE A 491 -8.51 12.39 9.62
N LYS A 492 -7.36 13.06 9.80
CA LYS A 492 -6.06 12.63 9.26
C LYS A 492 -5.45 11.52 10.09
#